data_AF-A0A259KYV1-F1
#
_entry.id   AF-A0A259KYV1-F1
#
_cell.length_a   1.000
_cell.length_b   1.000
_cell.length_c   1.000
_cell.angle_alpha   90.00
_cell.angle_beta   90.00
_cell.angle_gamma   90.00
#
_symmetry.space_group_name_H-M   'P 1'
#
loop_
_entity.id
_entity.type
_entity.pdbx_description
1 polymer ?
#
loop_
_entity_poly.entity_id
_entity_poly.type
_entity_poly.pdbx_seq_one_letter_code
_entity_poly.pdbx_strand_id
1 'polypeptide(L)'
;MNDVEALLNILDLESLEINLFRGRSGSPGGGRVFGGQVVAQALVAAQRTVEMDRITHSLHGYFLLGGDPTIPIVYEVDRIRDGRSFTTRTVKAIQHGKAIFSMSASFQLLEPGLEHQIAMPQVPQPEQLPSDEVWREKLLKR
;
A
#
# COMPACT_ATOMS: atom_id res chain seq x y z
N MET A 1 16.83 -8.36 -12.13
CA MET A 1 15.96 -7.49 -11.30
C MET A 1 15.88 -8.16 -9.94
N ASN A 2 16.32 -7.49 -8.88
CA ASN A 2 16.17 -8.04 -7.52
C ASN A 2 14.71 -7.85 -7.03
N ASP A 3 14.33 -8.52 -5.94
CA ASP A 3 12.95 -8.50 -5.45
C ASP A 3 12.49 -7.08 -5.06
N VAL A 4 13.41 -6.23 -4.61
CA VAL A 4 13.12 -4.84 -4.24
C VAL A 4 12.81 -4.01 -5.48
N GLU A 5 13.60 -4.12 -6.54
CA GLU A 5 13.34 -3.46 -7.83
C GLU A 5 12.00 -3.94 -8.42
N ALA A 6 11.70 -5.23 -8.33
CA ALA A 6 10.42 -5.78 -8.77
C ALA A 6 9.24 -5.17 -7.99
N LEU A 7 9.38 -5.02 -6.67
CA LEU A 7 8.38 -4.36 -5.83
C LEU A 7 8.22 -2.88 -6.21
N LEU A 8 9.32 -2.13 -6.36
CA LEU A 8 9.27 -0.72 -6.75
C LEU A 8 8.56 -0.53 -8.10
N ASN A 9 8.82 -1.41 -9.07
CA ASN A 9 8.14 -1.39 -10.37
C ASN A 9 6.63 -1.69 -10.26
N ILE A 10 6.20 -2.52 -9.31
CA ILE A 10 4.77 -2.75 -9.04
C ILE A 10 4.12 -1.51 -8.41
N LEU A 11 4.87 -0.75 -7.60
CA LEU A 11 4.38 0.46 -6.94
C LEU A 11 4.40 1.68 -7.85
N ASP A 12 5.15 1.66 -8.95
CA ASP A 12 5.13 2.72 -9.96
C ASP A 12 3.88 2.60 -10.87
N LEU A 13 2.81 3.26 -10.46
CA LEU A 13 1.53 3.22 -11.18
C LEU A 13 1.59 3.94 -12.52
N GLU A 14 0.87 3.44 -13.51
CA GLU A 14 0.59 4.19 -14.74
C GLU A 14 -0.49 5.25 -14.44
N SER A 15 -0.26 6.51 -14.81
CA SER A 15 -1.30 7.55 -14.75
C SER A 15 -2.19 7.45 -15.99
N LEU A 16 -3.49 7.23 -15.80
CA LEU A 16 -4.45 7.15 -16.90
C LEU A 16 -5.12 8.50 -17.17
N GLU A 17 -5.44 9.25 -16.12
CA GLU A 17 -6.07 10.57 -16.15
C GLU A 17 -5.85 11.27 -14.79
N ILE A 18 -6.30 12.52 -14.66
CA ILE A 18 -6.38 13.23 -13.38
C ILE A 18 -7.11 12.34 -12.36
N ASN A 19 -6.38 12.01 -11.29
CA ASN A 19 -6.85 11.20 -10.17
C ASN A 19 -7.21 9.73 -10.52
N LEU A 20 -6.79 9.23 -11.69
CA LEU A 20 -7.03 7.85 -12.13
C LEU A 20 -5.72 7.16 -12.49
N PHE A 21 -5.44 6.05 -11.82
CA PHE A 21 -4.18 5.32 -11.95
C PHE A 21 -4.41 3.84 -12.22
N ARG A 22 -3.43 3.17 -12.85
CA ARG A 22 -3.43 1.73 -13.06
C ARG A 22 -2.22 1.09 -12.40
N GLY A 23 -2.47 0.16 -11.50
CA GLY A 23 -1.45 -0.70 -10.90
C GLY A 23 -1.41 -2.08 -11.56
N ARG A 24 -0.21 -2.62 -11.72
CA ARG A 24 0.00 -3.99 -12.17
C ARG A 24 -0.05 -4.91 -10.97
N SER A 25 -0.53 -6.14 -11.17
CA SER A 25 -0.48 -7.16 -10.14
C SER A 25 0.83 -7.94 -10.25
N GLY A 26 1.56 -8.06 -9.14
CA GLY A 26 2.55 -9.13 -9.00
C GLY A 26 1.82 -10.47 -8.90
N SER A 27 2.46 -11.56 -9.32
CA SER A 27 1.90 -12.91 -9.19
C SER A 27 2.62 -13.71 -8.10
N PRO A 28 2.32 -13.48 -6.80
CA PRO A 28 2.93 -14.24 -5.72
C PRO A 28 2.15 -15.54 -5.47
N GLY A 29 2.06 -16.43 -6.46
CA GLY A 29 1.69 -17.86 -6.32
C GLY A 29 0.30 -18.25 -5.76
N GLY A 30 -0.40 -17.37 -5.05
CA GLY A 30 -1.76 -17.55 -4.56
C GLY A 30 -2.74 -16.93 -5.55
N GLY A 31 -3.85 -17.61 -5.84
CA GLY A 31 -4.83 -17.18 -6.84
C GLY A 31 -5.57 -15.87 -6.56
N ARG A 32 -5.05 -14.99 -5.70
CA ARG A 32 -5.55 -13.66 -5.38
C ARG A 32 -4.41 -12.66 -5.25
N VAL A 33 -4.69 -11.40 -5.54
CA VAL A 33 -3.75 -10.29 -5.28
C VAL A 33 -3.46 -10.19 -3.78
N PHE A 34 -2.18 -10.01 -3.43
CA PHE A 34 -1.77 -9.79 -2.05
C PHE A 34 -2.32 -8.46 -1.50
N GLY A 35 -2.96 -8.50 -0.34
CA GLY A 35 -3.62 -7.32 0.24
C GLY A 35 -2.69 -6.13 0.47
N GLY A 36 -1.45 -6.39 0.91
CA GLY A 36 -0.45 -5.32 1.09
C GLY A 36 -0.10 -4.58 -0.21
N GLN A 37 -0.15 -5.27 -1.36
CA GLN A 37 0.05 -4.64 -2.66
C GLN A 37 -1.08 -3.65 -2.97
N VAL A 38 -2.33 -4.05 -2.74
CA VAL A 38 -3.50 -3.21 -3.00
C VAL A 38 -3.46 -1.94 -2.13
N VAL A 39 -3.12 -2.09 -0.85
CA VAL A 39 -2.97 -0.96 0.08
C VAL A 39 -1.84 -0.04 -0.35
N ALA A 40 -0.66 -0.58 -0.65
CA ALA A 40 0.51 0.21 -1.04
C ALA A 40 0.26 0.99 -2.34
N GLN A 41 -0.31 0.34 -3.36
CA GLN A 41 -0.67 1.00 -4.61
C GLN A 41 -1.76 2.06 -4.41
N ALA A 42 -2.81 1.78 -3.62
CA ALA A 42 -3.82 2.79 -3.30
C ALA A 42 -3.22 4.01 -2.58
N LEU A 43 -2.25 3.79 -1.69
CA LEU A 43 -1.55 4.87 -1.01
C LEU A 43 -0.67 5.70 -1.96
N VAL A 44 0.05 5.04 -2.89
CA VAL A 44 0.80 5.73 -3.95
C VAL A 44 -0.14 6.58 -4.82
N ALA A 45 -1.28 6.03 -5.23
CA ALA A 45 -2.28 6.76 -6.01
C ALA A 45 -2.77 8.01 -5.25
N ALA A 46 -3.07 7.88 -3.95
CA ALA A 46 -3.46 9.00 -3.12
C ALA A 46 -2.34 10.06 -3.02
N GLN A 47 -1.11 9.66 -2.68
CA GLN A 47 0.03 10.58 -2.50
C GLN A 47 0.35 11.36 -3.78
N ARG A 48 0.20 10.76 -4.98
CA ARG A 48 0.38 11.45 -6.27
C ARG A 48 -0.61 12.60 -6.52
N THR A 49 -1.68 12.69 -5.73
CA THR A 49 -2.68 13.77 -5.80
C THR A 49 -2.53 14.80 -4.68
N VAL A 50 -1.48 14.69 -3.88
CA VAL A 50 -1.19 15.54 -2.72
C VAL A 50 0.15 16.25 -2.95
N GLU A 51 0.25 17.50 -2.51
CA GLU A 51 1.50 18.25 -2.52
C GLU A 51 2.61 17.50 -1.76
N MET A 52 3.85 17.59 -2.26
CA MET A 52 4.99 16.84 -1.73
C MET A 52 5.41 17.25 -0.30
N ASP A 53 4.89 18.37 0.20
CA ASP A 53 5.11 18.87 1.57
C ASP A 53 4.25 18.17 2.63
N ARG A 54 3.33 17.28 2.22
CA ARG A 54 2.42 16.55 3.10
C ARG A 54 2.70 15.06 3.07
N ILE A 55 2.87 14.50 4.27
CA ILE A 55 3.17 13.09 4.48
C ILE A 55 1.91 12.38 4.99
N THR A 56 1.65 11.17 4.50
CA THR A 56 0.57 10.33 5.06
C THR A 56 0.87 9.98 6.52
N HIS A 57 -0.08 10.25 7.40
CA HIS A 57 0.04 9.90 8.82
C HIS A 57 -1.00 8.87 9.29
N SER A 58 -2.05 8.64 8.49
CA SER A 58 -3.05 7.61 8.76
C SER A 58 -3.76 7.18 7.49
N LEU A 59 -4.21 5.93 7.49
CA LEU A 59 -5.12 5.39 6.50
C LEU A 59 -6.06 4.38 7.15
N HIS A 60 -7.24 4.25 6.58
CA HIS A 60 -8.22 3.22 6.90
C HIS A 60 -8.72 2.61 5.61
N GLY A 61 -8.94 1.30 5.57
CA GLY A 61 -9.46 0.67 4.37
C GLY A 61 -10.18 -0.64 4.62
N TYR A 62 -10.99 -1.04 3.65
CA TYR A 62 -11.80 -2.25 3.66
C TYR A 62 -11.52 -3.07 2.39
N PHE A 63 -11.20 -4.34 2.56
CA PHE A 63 -11.18 -5.32 1.47
C PHE A 63 -12.59 -5.84 1.25
N LEU A 64 -13.13 -5.59 0.06
CA LEU A 64 -14.52 -5.91 -0.28
C LEU A 64 -14.61 -7.23 -1.04
N LEU A 65 -13.66 -7.47 -1.95
CA LEU A 65 -13.60 -8.66 -2.81
C LEU A 65 -12.15 -9.13 -2.97
N GLY A 66 -11.96 -10.39 -3.35
CA GLY A 66 -10.64 -10.90 -3.73
C GLY A 66 -10.19 -10.31 -5.06
N GLY A 67 -8.98 -9.76 -5.10
CA GLY A 67 -8.39 -9.26 -6.35
C GLY A 67 -7.93 -10.40 -7.27
N ASP A 68 -8.15 -10.24 -8.57
CA ASP A 68 -7.70 -11.11 -9.63
C ASP A 68 -6.25 -10.73 -10.05
N PRO A 69 -5.25 -11.61 -9.85
CA PRO A 69 -3.86 -11.28 -10.15
C PRO A 69 -3.56 -11.25 -11.66
N THR A 70 -4.47 -11.74 -12.51
CA THR A 70 -4.25 -11.83 -13.96
C THR A 70 -4.55 -10.51 -14.69
N ILE A 71 -5.22 -9.57 -14.03
CA ILE A 71 -5.58 -8.28 -14.60
C ILE A 71 -5.06 -7.11 -13.75
N PRO A 72 -4.84 -5.92 -14.36
CA PRO A 72 -4.50 -4.71 -13.63
C PRO A 72 -5.60 -4.27 -12.65
N ILE A 73 -5.23 -3.40 -11.71
CA ILE A 73 -6.16 -2.73 -10.79
C ILE A 73 -6.22 -1.25 -11.17
N VAL A 74 -7.43 -0.71 -11.28
CA VAL A 74 -7.65 0.72 -11.47
C VAL A 74 -7.87 1.37 -10.10
N TYR A 75 -7.16 2.46 -9.82
CA TYR A 75 -7.28 3.24 -8.60
C TYR A 75 -7.87 4.61 -8.94
N GLU A 76 -9.09 4.86 -8.48
CA GLU A 76 -9.79 6.14 -8.59
C GLU A 76 -9.61 6.90 -7.27
N VAL A 77 -9.16 8.15 -7.34
CA VAL A 77 -8.89 8.98 -6.16
C VAL A 77 -9.85 10.17 -6.10
N ASP A 78 -10.57 10.33 -4.99
CA ASP A 78 -11.36 11.53 -4.73
C ASP A 78 -10.61 12.48 -3.80
N ARG A 79 -10.58 13.76 -4.17
CA ARG A 79 -10.00 14.84 -3.37
C ARG A 79 -11.04 15.41 -2.40
N ILE A 80 -11.17 14.76 -1.24
CA ILE A 80 -12.19 15.12 -0.25
C ILE A 80 -11.95 16.52 0.34
N ARG A 81 -10.69 16.84 0.67
CA ARG A 81 -10.35 18.13 1.29
C ARG A 81 -8.87 18.47 1.11
N ASP A 82 -8.60 19.72 0.75
CA ASP A 82 -7.28 20.36 0.82
C ASP A 82 -7.35 21.51 1.82
N GLY A 83 -7.02 21.22 3.08
CA GLY A 83 -6.98 22.20 4.16
C GLY A 83 -5.59 22.77 4.37
N ARG A 84 -5.50 23.77 5.24
CA ARG A 84 -4.22 24.42 5.58
C ARG A 84 -3.16 23.41 6.03
N SER A 85 -3.44 22.61 7.07
CA SER A 85 -2.50 21.61 7.60
C SER A 85 -2.77 20.19 7.14
N PHE A 86 -4.04 19.86 6.84
CA PHE A 86 -4.47 18.49 6.53
C PHE A 86 -5.05 18.37 5.13
N THR A 87 -4.76 17.24 4.49
CA THR A 87 -5.31 16.84 3.20
C THR A 87 -5.93 15.46 3.31
N THR A 88 -7.12 15.26 2.76
CA THR A 88 -7.85 13.98 2.81
C THR A 88 -8.12 13.48 1.40
N ARG A 89 -7.86 12.19 1.18
CA ARG A 89 -8.16 11.46 -0.06
C ARG A 89 -8.98 10.22 0.26
N THR A 90 -9.90 9.86 -0.63
CA THR A 90 -10.45 8.51 -0.69
C THR A 90 -9.99 7.83 -1.96
N VAL A 91 -9.77 6.53 -1.91
CA VAL A 91 -9.32 5.72 -3.05
C VAL A 91 -10.21 4.51 -3.20
N LYS A 92 -10.65 4.23 -4.42
CA LYS A 92 -11.34 2.99 -4.79
C LYS A 92 -10.46 2.18 -5.73
N ALA A 93 -10.13 0.97 -5.32
CA ALA A 93 -9.48 -0.01 -6.18
C ALA A 93 -10.54 -0.84 -6.91
N ILE A 94 -10.44 -0.92 -8.23
CA ILE A 94 -11.47 -1.45 -9.11
C ILE A 94 -10.89 -2.54 -10.00
N GLN A 95 -11.60 -3.66 -10.08
CA GLN A 95 -11.37 -4.74 -11.05
C GLN A 95 -12.71 -5.25 -11.55
N HIS A 96 -12.79 -5.64 -12.82
CA HIS A 96 -14.04 -6.14 -13.43
C HIS A 96 -15.23 -5.19 -13.23
N GLY A 97 -14.98 -3.88 -13.20
CA GLY A 97 -15.99 -2.85 -12.93
C GLY A 97 -16.53 -2.81 -11.50
N LYS A 98 -15.92 -3.52 -10.54
CA LYS A 98 -16.34 -3.62 -9.14
C LYS A 98 -15.24 -3.15 -8.20
N ALA A 99 -15.64 -2.49 -7.11
CA ALA A 99 -14.70 -2.13 -6.05
C ALA A 99 -14.22 -3.40 -5.33
N ILE A 100 -12.90 -3.64 -5.34
CA ILE A 100 -12.26 -4.72 -4.58
C ILE A 100 -11.73 -4.23 -3.24
N PHE A 101 -11.41 -2.94 -3.14
CA PHE A 101 -10.89 -2.29 -1.94
C PHE A 101 -11.25 -0.81 -1.93
N SER A 102 -11.48 -0.26 -0.74
CA SER A 102 -11.73 1.16 -0.53
C SER A 102 -10.87 1.66 0.63
N MET A 103 -10.30 2.85 0.49
CA MET A 103 -9.42 3.48 1.47
C MET A 103 -9.77 4.96 1.66
N SER A 104 -9.59 5.45 2.88
CA SER A 104 -9.41 6.88 3.17
C SER A 104 -8.03 7.11 3.77
N ALA A 105 -7.32 8.13 3.31
CA ALA A 105 -6.00 8.48 3.77
C ALA A 105 -5.94 9.97 4.14
N SER A 106 -5.23 10.26 5.23
CA SER A 106 -4.99 11.62 5.72
C SER A 106 -3.50 11.94 5.68
N PHE A 107 -3.21 13.12 5.17
CA PHE A 107 -1.89 13.68 4.95
C PHE A 107 -1.76 14.99 5.73
N GLN A 108 -0.59 15.25 6.27
CA GLN A 108 -0.33 16.44 7.07
C GLN A 108 1.03 17.04 6.70
N LEU A 109 1.12 18.37 6.79
CA LEU A 109 2.41 19.07 6.83
C LEU A 109 3.26 18.57 8.01
N LEU A 110 4.57 18.55 7.84
CA LEU A 110 5.48 18.30 8.96
C LEU A 110 5.45 19.50 9.92
N GLU A 111 5.07 19.26 11.17
CA GLU A 111 4.99 20.29 12.21
C GLU A 111 5.70 19.80 13.48
N PRO A 112 6.46 20.66 14.18
CA PRO A 112 7.06 20.30 15.46
C PRO A 112 5.98 20.11 16.53
N GLY A 113 6.24 19.23 17.50
CA GLY A 113 5.28 18.92 18.56
C GLY A 113 5.90 18.17 19.72
N LEU A 114 5.04 17.62 20.58
CA LEU A 114 5.47 16.73 21.65
C LEU A 114 5.87 15.38 21.07
N GLU A 115 7.02 14.87 21.49
CA GLU A 115 7.52 13.56 21.08
C GLU A 115 7.50 12.59 22.27
N HIS A 116 6.79 11.48 22.09
CA HIS A 116 6.84 10.34 23.02
C HIS A 116 6.48 9.06 22.27
N GLN A 117 7.06 7.94 22.69
CA GLN A 117 6.73 6.61 22.21
C GLN A 117 6.93 5.59 23.32
N ILE A 118 6.28 4.43 23.22
CA ILE A 118 6.57 3.31 24.11
C ILE A 118 7.99 2.78 23.85
N ALA A 119 8.63 2.23 24.89
CA ALA A 119 9.91 1.57 24.74
C ALA A 119 9.77 0.30 23.88
N MET A 120 10.73 0.06 22.99
CA MET A 120 10.79 -1.17 22.19
C MET A 120 10.97 -2.39 23.12
N PRO A 121 10.21 -3.50 22.92
CA PRO A 121 10.38 -4.70 23.73
C PRO A 121 11.74 -5.34 23.48
N GLN A 122 12.28 -6.01 24.51
CA GLN A 122 13.51 -6.79 24.37
C GLN A 122 13.21 -8.10 23.63
N VAL A 123 13.77 -8.25 22.43
CA VAL A 123 13.64 -9.42 21.56
C VAL A 123 15.02 -9.86 21.06
N PRO A 124 15.21 -11.13 20.63
CA PRO A 124 16.44 -11.59 20.00
C PRO A 124 16.82 -10.73 18.79
N GLN A 125 18.11 -10.60 18.53
CA GLN A 125 18.62 -9.91 17.35
C GLN A 125 18.34 -10.71 16.07
N PRO A 126 18.19 -10.06 14.90
CA PRO A 126 17.89 -10.76 13.64
C PRO A 126 18.86 -11.90 13.30
N GLU A 127 20.15 -11.74 13.61
CA GLU A 127 21.20 -12.75 13.34
C GLU A 127 21.03 -14.02 14.19
N GLN A 128 20.25 -13.95 15.27
CA GLN A 128 19.94 -15.07 16.16
C GLN A 128 18.70 -15.84 15.71
N LEU A 129 17.99 -15.37 14.68
CA LEU A 129 16.77 -15.97 14.18
C LEU A 129 17.02 -16.62 12.81
N PRO A 130 16.45 -17.80 12.55
CA PRO A 130 16.47 -18.39 11.21
C PRO A 130 15.64 -17.56 10.24
N SER A 131 16.08 -17.48 8.99
CA SER A 131 15.35 -16.81 7.92
C SER A 131 14.06 -17.55 7.55
N ASP A 132 13.14 -16.86 6.87
CA ASP A 132 11.93 -17.46 6.31
C ASP A 132 12.23 -18.63 5.38
N GLU A 133 13.34 -18.61 4.64
CA GLU A 133 13.78 -19.70 3.77
C GLU A 133 14.06 -20.99 4.56
N VAL A 134 14.79 -20.86 5.67
CA VAL A 134 15.05 -21.98 6.59
C VAL A 134 13.76 -22.55 7.16
N TRP A 135 12.78 -21.70 7.48
CA TRP A 135 11.48 -22.15 7.95
C TRP A 135 10.67 -22.86 6.86
N ARG A 136 10.63 -22.32 5.63
CA ARG A 136 9.92 -22.93 4.51
C ARG A 136 10.44 -24.33 4.22
N GLU A 137 11.76 -24.52 4.16
CA GLU A 137 12.33 -25.85 3.95
C GLU A 137 11.90 -26.86 5.03
N LYS A 138 11.90 -26.44 6.30
CA LYS A 138 11.52 -27.32 7.41
C LYS A 138 10.04 -27.70 7.36
N LEU A 139 9.16 -26.77 6.98
CA LEU A 139 7.72 -26.96 6.98
C LEU A 139 7.20 -27.71 5.74
N LEU A 140 7.85 -27.53 4.58
CA LEU A 140 7.46 -28.17 3.31
C LEU A 140 8.05 -29.58 3.12
N LYS A 141 9.05 -29.99 3.91
CA LYS A 141 9.59 -31.37 3.93
C LYS A 141 8.70 -32.37 4.70
N ARG A 142 7.41 -32.06 4.90
CA ARG A 142 6.37 -32.98 5.41
C ARG A 142 5.53 -33.51 4.25
#